data_AF-A0A920KPQ3-F1
#
_entry.id   AF-A0A920KPQ3-F1
#
_cell.length_a   1.000
_cell.length_b   1.000
_cell.length_c   1.000
_cell.angle_alpha   90.00
_cell.angle_beta   90.00
_cell.angle_gamma   90.00
#
_symmetry.space_group_name_H-M   'P 1'
#
loop_
_entity.id
_entity.type
_entity.pdbx_description
1 polymer ?
#
loop_
_entity_poly.entity_id
_entity_poly.type
_entity_poly.pdbx_seq_one_letter_code
_entity_poly.pdbx_strand_id
1 'polypeptide(L)'
;MGIEEIAATIRTPKIFQLYYHKDKALTWSMIDRCLDAGFDALALTVDTIVGGNRERDLWTGFTSPPKLTPSSLLSFATHPSWTLNYLLREPFQLSQTEGSCGRGSNISISVSDYFSSMLDQSMDWDAAAEVRRRWGKAFCLKGIMSVEDAQRAVDIGADAIMVSNQGADSSMGVERLSISWPKSLMRSAIRLT
;
A
#
# COMPACT_ATOMS: atom_id res chain seq x y z
N MET A 1 -0.58 14.91 1.61
CA MET A 1 -1.94 14.78 1.05
C MET A 1 -2.73 13.68 1.75
N GLY A 2 -3.92 14.00 2.22
CA GLY A 2 -4.83 13.06 2.90
C GLY A 2 -5.90 12.44 2.00
N ILE A 3 -6.68 11.47 2.52
CA ILE A 3 -7.85 10.88 1.86
C ILE A 3 -8.83 11.97 1.41
N GLU A 4 -9.16 12.89 2.31
CA GLU A 4 -10.14 13.96 2.10
C GLU A 4 -9.65 14.97 1.07
N GLU A 5 -8.36 15.28 1.09
CA GLU A 5 -7.74 16.20 0.14
C GLU A 5 -7.73 15.62 -1.27
N ILE A 6 -7.41 14.33 -1.42
CA ILE A 6 -7.48 13.63 -2.72
C ILE A 6 -8.92 13.59 -3.23
N ALA A 7 -9.89 13.31 -2.34
CA ALA A 7 -11.29 13.29 -2.70
C ALA A 7 -11.80 14.67 -3.18
N ALA A 8 -11.37 15.76 -2.53
CA ALA A 8 -11.71 17.12 -2.94
C ALA A 8 -11.06 17.51 -4.28
N THR A 9 -9.86 16.99 -4.56
CA THR A 9 -9.07 17.36 -5.74
C THR A 9 -9.52 16.64 -7.01
N ILE A 10 -9.98 15.38 -6.91
CA ILE A 10 -10.21 14.50 -8.05
C ILE A 10 -11.65 13.98 -8.11
N ARG A 11 -12.33 14.27 -9.24
CA ARG A 11 -13.74 13.86 -9.48
C ARG A 11 -13.91 12.52 -10.18
N THR A 12 -12.83 11.91 -10.69
CA THR A 12 -12.87 10.59 -11.34
C THR A 12 -13.01 9.47 -10.31
N PRO A 13 -13.30 8.23 -10.75
CA PRO A 13 -13.31 7.08 -9.87
C PRO A 13 -12.00 6.92 -9.11
N LYS A 14 -12.09 6.58 -7.81
CA LYS A 14 -10.96 6.49 -6.88
C LYS A 14 -10.92 5.12 -6.22
N ILE A 15 -9.70 4.56 -6.15
CA ILE A 15 -9.41 3.33 -5.41
C ILE A 15 -8.50 3.69 -4.25
N PHE A 16 -8.84 3.22 -3.05
CA PHE A 16 -7.94 3.33 -1.90
C PHE A 16 -7.19 2.01 -1.69
N GLN A 17 -5.86 2.07 -1.62
CA GLN A 17 -5.03 0.92 -1.28
C GLN A 17 -4.90 0.84 0.24
N LEU A 18 -5.41 -0.23 0.83
CA LEU A 18 -5.39 -0.47 2.27
C LEU A 18 -4.30 -1.48 2.65
N TYR A 19 -3.55 -1.13 3.69
CA TYR A 19 -2.75 -2.07 4.48
C TYR A 19 -3.47 -2.36 5.80
N TYR A 20 -3.41 -3.62 6.25
CA TYR A 20 -4.07 -4.04 7.48
C TYR A 20 -3.16 -3.79 8.69
N HIS A 21 -3.64 -3.01 9.65
CA HIS A 21 -2.83 -2.57 10.79
C HIS A 21 -3.05 -3.45 12.02
N LYS A 22 -2.06 -3.49 12.92
CA LYS A 22 -2.20 -4.09 14.25
C LYS A 22 -3.30 -3.38 15.04
N ASP A 23 -3.30 -2.05 14.99
CA ASP A 23 -4.41 -1.25 15.50
C ASP A 23 -5.60 -1.34 14.53
N LYS A 24 -6.61 -2.11 14.93
CA LYS A 24 -7.84 -2.27 14.14
C LYS A 24 -8.63 -0.97 14.05
N ALA A 25 -8.59 -0.13 15.10
CA ALA A 25 -9.29 1.14 15.08
C ALA A 25 -8.75 2.07 13.98
N LEU A 26 -7.43 2.07 13.77
CA LEU A 26 -6.82 2.80 12.65
C LEU A 26 -7.31 2.28 11.30
N THR A 27 -7.32 0.96 11.10
CA THR A 27 -7.80 0.35 9.85
C THR A 27 -9.26 0.73 9.57
N TRP A 28 -10.11 0.62 10.59
CA TRP A 28 -11.52 0.96 10.50
C TRP A 28 -11.75 2.44 10.26
N SER A 29 -11.03 3.31 10.96
CA SER A 29 -11.07 4.75 10.73
C SER A 29 -10.70 5.12 9.30
N MET A 30 -9.69 4.48 8.70
CA MET A 30 -9.34 4.71 7.29
C MET A 30 -10.45 4.27 6.33
N ILE A 31 -11.08 3.12 6.58
CA ILE A 31 -12.21 2.65 5.77
C ILE A 31 -13.39 3.62 5.86
N ASP A 32 -13.76 4.03 7.07
CA ASP A 32 -14.89 4.93 7.31
C ASP A 32 -14.63 6.29 6.62
N ARG A 33 -13.40 6.84 6.73
CA ARG A 33 -13.00 8.07 6.03
C ARG A 33 -13.05 7.93 4.50
N CYS A 34 -12.68 6.78 3.96
CA CYS A 34 -12.79 6.53 2.51
C CYS A 34 -14.25 6.48 2.04
N LEU A 35 -15.13 5.88 2.86
CA LEU A 35 -16.57 5.85 2.58
C LEU A 35 -17.16 7.26 2.59
N ASP A 36 -16.87 8.04 3.63
CA ASP A 36 -17.33 9.43 3.77
C ASP A 36 -16.78 10.32 2.65
N ALA A 37 -15.54 10.09 2.22
CA ALA A 37 -14.89 10.79 1.13
C ALA A 37 -15.32 10.31 -0.28
N GLY A 38 -16.22 9.33 -0.37
CA GLY A 38 -16.78 8.87 -1.63
C GLY A 38 -15.80 8.11 -2.53
N PHE A 39 -14.89 7.33 -1.95
CA PHE A 39 -14.05 6.40 -2.73
C PHE A 39 -14.89 5.25 -3.30
N ASP A 40 -14.58 4.80 -4.51
CA ASP A 40 -15.41 3.86 -5.26
C ASP A 40 -15.05 2.41 -4.98
N ALA A 41 -13.76 2.13 -4.81
CA ALA A 41 -13.26 0.80 -4.52
C ALA A 41 -12.14 0.80 -3.46
N LEU A 42 -11.96 -0.37 -2.84
CA LEU A 42 -10.91 -0.64 -1.87
C LEU A 42 -10.05 -1.80 -2.37
N ALA A 43 -8.72 -1.60 -2.39
CA ALA A 43 -7.75 -2.63 -2.70
C ALA A 43 -6.97 -3.03 -1.44
N LEU A 44 -7.32 -4.16 -0.83
CA LEU A 44 -6.60 -4.71 0.33
C LEU A 44 -5.33 -5.41 -0.15
N THR A 45 -4.18 -4.95 0.35
CA THR A 45 -2.87 -5.50 -0.02
C THR A 45 -2.47 -6.62 0.93
N VAL A 46 -2.26 -7.84 0.39
CA VAL A 46 -1.95 -9.05 1.16
C VAL A 46 -0.49 -9.52 1.02
N ASP A 47 0.28 -8.94 0.09
CA ASP A 47 1.64 -9.38 -0.26
C ASP A 47 2.76 -8.67 0.52
N THR A 48 2.49 -7.53 1.17
CA THR A 48 3.53 -6.67 1.76
C THR A 48 3.30 -6.49 3.26
N ILE A 49 3.42 -7.60 3.99
CA ILE A 49 3.22 -7.60 5.43
C ILE A 49 4.55 -7.40 6.21
N VAL A 50 5.68 -7.62 5.52
CA VAL A 50 7.03 -7.37 6.03
C VAL A 50 7.77 -6.47 5.04
N GLY A 51 8.61 -5.56 5.54
CA GLY A 51 9.49 -4.77 4.70
C GLY A 51 10.43 -5.67 3.89
N GLY A 52 10.42 -5.54 2.57
CA GLY A 52 11.32 -6.27 1.68
C GLY A 52 12.79 -5.89 1.87
N ASN A 53 13.71 -6.83 1.63
CA ASN A 53 15.15 -6.58 1.72
C ASN A 53 15.67 -5.84 0.47
N ARG A 54 15.49 -4.52 0.43
CA ARG A 54 16.03 -3.68 -0.64
C ARG A 54 17.50 -3.39 -0.39
N GLU A 55 18.37 -4.30 -0.83
CA GLU A 55 19.83 -4.16 -0.66
C GLU A 55 20.34 -2.83 -1.19
N ARG A 56 19.85 -2.38 -2.35
CA ARG A 56 20.23 -1.06 -2.92
C ARG A 56 20.00 0.08 -1.94
N ASP A 57 18.92 0.05 -1.17
CA ASP A 57 18.61 1.10 -0.19
C ASP A 57 19.61 1.08 0.97
N LEU A 58 20.01 -0.11 1.41
CA LEU A 58 21.07 -0.29 2.40
C LEU A 58 22.43 0.22 1.88
N TRP A 59 22.78 -0.10 0.64
CA TRP A 59 24.03 0.31 0.00
C TRP A 59 24.11 1.82 -0.25
N THR A 60 23.01 2.43 -0.70
CA THR A 60 22.95 3.87 -1.03
C THR A 60 22.70 4.74 0.20
N GLY A 61 22.32 4.15 1.33
CA GLY A 61 21.91 4.88 2.53
C GLY A 61 20.54 5.55 2.38
N PHE A 62 19.72 5.06 1.44
CA PHE A 62 18.36 5.54 1.19
C PHE A 62 17.45 5.14 2.36
N THR A 63 17.51 5.96 3.40
CA THR A 63 16.74 5.87 4.63
C THR A 63 15.97 7.17 4.82
N SER A 64 15.00 7.20 5.72
CA SER A 64 14.31 8.43 6.10
C SER A 64 14.61 8.70 7.57
N PRO A 65 15.42 9.73 7.91
CA PRO A 65 16.12 10.67 7.02
C PRO A 65 17.33 10.05 6.28
N PRO A 66 17.72 10.54 5.08
CA PRO A 66 18.81 9.96 4.28
C PRO A 66 20.17 10.03 4.96
N LYS A 67 20.97 8.98 4.85
CA LYS A 67 22.37 9.00 5.31
C LYS A 67 23.25 9.69 4.26
N LEU A 68 23.85 10.81 4.62
CA LEU A 68 24.76 11.56 3.75
C LEU A 68 26.13 10.87 3.66
N THR A 69 26.25 9.94 2.71
CA THR A 69 27.54 9.37 2.29
C THR A 69 28.23 10.29 1.26
N PRO A 70 29.56 10.22 1.07
CA PRO A 70 30.25 10.99 0.03
C PRO A 70 29.66 10.77 -1.37
N SER A 71 29.25 9.54 -1.67
CA SER A 71 28.57 9.19 -2.93
C SER A 71 27.19 9.87 -3.04
N SER A 72 26.41 9.87 -1.97
CA SER A 72 25.12 10.57 -1.96
C SER A 72 25.29 12.09 -2.13
N LEU A 73 26.29 12.71 -1.48
CA LEU A 73 26.59 14.14 -1.61
C LEU A 73 26.96 14.51 -3.05
N LEU A 74 27.79 13.69 -3.71
CA LEU A 74 28.11 13.88 -5.14
C LEU A 74 26.88 13.72 -6.02
N SER A 75 25.98 12.78 -5.69
CA SER A 75 24.71 12.61 -6.39
C SER A 75 23.81 13.85 -6.25
N PHE A 76 23.67 14.40 -5.03
CA PHE A 76 22.94 15.65 -4.79
C PHE A 76 23.57 16.83 -5.56
N ALA A 77 24.91 16.92 -5.59
CA ALA A 77 25.62 17.99 -6.27
C ALA A 77 25.48 17.93 -7.81
N THR A 78 25.44 16.73 -8.39
CA THR A 78 25.29 16.53 -9.84
C THR A 78 23.84 16.65 -10.33
N HIS A 79 22.86 16.71 -9.42
CA HIS A 79 21.43 16.85 -9.73
C HIS A 79 20.80 18.09 -9.06
N PRO A 80 21.26 19.33 -9.37
CA PRO A 80 20.89 20.54 -8.62
C PRO A 80 19.40 20.85 -8.64
N SER A 81 18.71 20.65 -9.77
CA SER A 81 17.26 20.89 -9.86
C SER A 81 16.46 19.94 -8.97
N TRP A 82 16.89 18.68 -8.86
CA TRP A 82 16.25 17.69 -7.99
C TRP A 82 16.55 17.99 -6.52
N THR A 83 17.81 18.31 -6.19
CA THR A 83 18.25 18.65 -4.83
C THR A 83 17.54 19.89 -4.30
N LEU A 84 17.43 20.94 -5.11
CA LEU A 84 16.75 22.17 -4.70
C LEU A 84 15.26 21.92 -4.46
N ASN A 85 14.61 21.13 -5.34
CA ASN A 85 13.22 20.73 -5.12
C ASN A 85 13.08 19.91 -3.83
N TYR A 86 13.97 18.94 -3.59
CA TYR A 86 13.95 18.13 -2.36
C TYR A 86 14.10 18.96 -1.08
N LEU A 87 14.94 20.00 -1.09
CA LEU A 87 15.18 20.86 0.08
C LEU A 87 14.08 21.90 0.31
N LEU A 88 13.42 22.38 -0.75
CA LEU A 88 12.41 23.43 -0.67
C LEU A 88 10.97 22.90 -0.56
N ARG A 89 10.73 21.63 -0.89
CA ARG A 89 9.41 21.02 -0.78
C ARG A 89 9.03 20.72 0.67
N GLU A 90 7.74 20.54 0.91
CA GLU A 90 7.24 20.06 2.19
C GLU A 90 7.78 18.66 2.52
N PRO A 91 8.12 18.40 3.79
CA PRO A 91 8.61 17.09 4.22
C PRO A 91 7.56 16.01 3.97
N PHE A 92 8.02 14.82 3.61
CA PHE A 92 7.13 13.68 3.42
C PHE A 92 6.46 13.29 4.74
N GLN A 93 5.14 13.14 4.71
CA GLN A 93 4.32 12.79 5.87
C GLN A 93 3.34 11.68 5.51
N LEU A 94 3.15 10.74 6.43
CA LEU A 94 2.13 9.70 6.35
C LEU A 94 0.82 10.23 6.94
N SER A 95 0.16 11.10 6.17
CA SER A 95 -1.06 11.84 6.54
C SER A 95 -2.20 11.00 7.13
N GLN A 96 -2.20 9.68 6.89
CA GLN A 96 -3.23 8.77 7.39
C GLN A 96 -2.99 8.26 8.81
N THR A 97 -1.76 8.38 9.31
CA THR A 97 -1.34 7.77 10.58
C THR A 97 -1.09 8.79 11.68
N GLU A 98 -1.19 10.08 11.36
CA GLU A 98 -0.83 11.19 12.26
C GLU A 98 -1.62 11.23 13.59
N GLY A 99 -2.84 10.69 13.62
CA GLY A 99 -3.70 10.66 14.82
C GLY A 99 -3.61 9.40 15.69
N SER A 100 -3.18 8.25 15.14
CA SER A 100 -3.15 6.97 15.87
C SER A 100 -1.82 6.69 16.57
N CYS A 101 -0.75 7.43 16.24
CA CYS A 101 0.44 7.45 17.06
C CYS A 101 0.22 8.40 18.26
N GLY A 102 -0.19 7.86 19.41
CA GLY A 102 -0.27 8.56 20.70
C GLY A 102 1.07 9.08 21.27
N ARG A 103 2.03 9.42 20.40
CA ARG A 103 3.23 10.17 20.72
C ARG A 103 3.30 11.28 19.71
N GLY A 104 3.10 12.52 20.16
CA GLY A 104 3.39 13.73 19.40
C GLY A 104 4.86 13.75 19.00
N SER A 105 5.17 13.07 17.90
CA SER A 105 6.51 12.93 17.42
C SER A 105 6.50 13.30 15.96
N ASN A 106 7.11 14.44 15.65
CA ASN A 106 7.68 14.83 14.35
C ASN A 106 8.73 13.79 13.87
N ILE A 107 8.52 12.50 14.12
CA ILE A 107 9.37 11.43 13.66
C ILE A 107 8.80 11.05 12.30
N SER A 108 9.52 11.42 11.26
CA SER A 108 9.41 10.81 9.95
C SER A 108 9.63 9.31 10.11
N ILE A 109 8.57 8.55 10.38
CA ILE A 109 8.64 7.09 10.45
C ILE A 109 9.15 6.64 9.08
N SER A 110 10.27 5.92 9.07
CA SER A 110 10.78 5.40 7.81
C SER A 110 9.75 4.43 7.24
N VAL A 111 9.65 4.35 5.91
CA VAL A 111 8.71 3.43 5.26
C VAL A 111 8.92 1.99 5.75
N SER A 112 10.17 1.58 5.97
CA SER A 112 10.50 0.26 6.52
C SER A 112 10.00 0.06 7.95
N ASP A 113 10.15 1.07 8.81
CA ASP A 113 9.64 1.02 10.19
C ASP A 113 8.11 0.98 10.22
N TYR A 114 7.44 1.69 9.31
CA TYR A 114 5.99 1.65 9.16
C TYR A 114 5.51 0.21 8.89
N PHE A 115 6.07 -0.43 7.87
CA PHE A 115 5.70 -1.80 7.48
C PHE A 115 5.98 -2.81 8.60
N SER A 116 7.11 -2.67 9.30
CA SER A 116 7.53 -3.65 10.31
C SER A 116 6.80 -3.47 11.66
N SER A 117 6.48 -2.23 12.04
CA SER A 117 5.92 -1.94 13.37
C SER A 117 4.40 -1.86 13.40
N MET A 118 3.77 -1.33 12.35
CA MET A 118 2.34 -1.00 12.38
C MET A 118 1.43 -2.00 11.66
N LEU A 119 1.94 -2.78 10.70
CA LEU A 119 1.12 -3.75 9.98
C LEU A 119 0.97 -5.06 10.74
N ASP A 120 -0.21 -5.66 10.62
CA ASP A 120 -0.50 -6.94 11.26
C ASP A 120 -0.04 -8.12 10.40
N GLN A 121 0.92 -8.87 10.93
CA GLN A 121 1.49 -10.06 10.29
C GLN A 121 0.69 -11.32 10.45
N SER A 122 -0.36 -11.27 11.24
CA SER A 122 -1.29 -12.38 11.48
C SER A 122 -2.59 -12.26 10.68
N MET A 123 -2.65 -11.36 9.68
CA MET A 123 -3.84 -11.22 8.85
C MET A 123 -4.19 -12.54 8.16
N ASP A 124 -5.43 -12.96 8.32
CA ASP A 124 -5.98 -14.16 7.73
C ASP A 124 -7.19 -13.84 6.83
N TRP A 125 -7.80 -14.90 6.29
CA TRP A 125 -8.97 -14.78 5.41
C TRP A 125 -10.21 -14.23 6.11
N ASP A 126 -10.35 -14.45 7.42
CA ASP A 126 -11.48 -13.95 8.20
C ASP A 126 -11.37 -12.42 8.38
N ALA A 127 -10.16 -11.93 8.63
CA ALA A 127 -9.87 -10.50 8.64
C ALA A 127 -10.15 -9.85 7.27
N ALA A 128 -9.73 -10.49 6.18
CA ALA A 128 -10.03 -9.99 4.82
C ALA A 128 -11.54 -9.97 4.52
N ALA A 129 -12.27 -11.00 4.94
CA ALA A 129 -13.73 -11.05 4.84
C ALA A 129 -14.39 -9.93 5.67
N GLU A 130 -13.86 -9.62 6.86
CA GLU A 130 -14.38 -8.51 7.67
C GLU A 130 -14.17 -7.15 7.01
N VAL A 131 -12.99 -6.92 6.43
CA VAL A 131 -12.72 -5.71 5.63
C VAL A 131 -13.72 -5.61 4.47
N ARG A 132 -13.97 -6.72 3.75
CA ARG A 132 -14.94 -6.76 2.65
C ARG A 132 -16.36 -6.41 3.12
N ARG A 133 -16.79 -6.95 4.27
CA ARG A 133 -18.11 -6.69 4.85
C ARG A 133 -18.26 -5.22 5.23
N ARG A 134 -17.27 -4.65 5.92
CA ARG A 134 -17.31 -3.25 6.36
C ARG A 134 -17.24 -2.26 5.21
N TRP A 135 -16.45 -2.56 4.17
CA TRP A 135 -16.33 -1.70 3.00
C TRP A 135 -17.64 -1.61 2.20
N GLY A 136 -18.31 -2.74 1.97
CA GLY A 136 -19.64 -2.74 1.34
C GLY A 136 -19.72 -2.32 -0.15
N LYS A 137 -18.65 -1.80 -0.75
CA LYS A 137 -18.56 -1.43 -2.18
C LYS A 137 -17.61 -2.37 -2.94
N ALA A 138 -17.19 -1.98 -4.15
CA ALA A 138 -16.28 -2.76 -4.98
C ALA A 138 -14.96 -3.05 -4.24
N PHE A 139 -14.61 -4.32 -4.10
CA PHE A 139 -13.49 -4.77 -3.29
C PHE A 139 -12.50 -5.61 -4.11
N CYS A 140 -11.22 -5.30 -3.96
CA CYS A 140 -10.13 -5.99 -4.64
C CYS A 140 -9.11 -6.54 -3.64
N LEU A 141 -8.69 -7.80 -3.85
CA LEU A 141 -7.50 -8.35 -3.19
C LEU A 141 -6.28 -8.18 -4.10
N LYS A 142 -5.29 -7.44 -3.61
CA LYS A 142 -4.01 -7.20 -4.29
C LYS A 142 -2.90 -8.05 -3.68
N GLY A 143 -2.16 -8.76 -4.53
CA GLY A 143 -1.03 -9.59 -4.12
C GLY A 143 -1.29 -11.09 -4.26
N ILE A 144 -2.37 -11.48 -4.94
CA ILE A 144 -2.71 -12.88 -5.18
C ILE A 144 -1.77 -13.47 -6.22
N MET A 145 -1.16 -14.60 -5.89
CA MET A 145 -0.12 -15.25 -6.69
C MET A 145 -0.44 -16.70 -7.09
N SER A 146 -1.50 -17.29 -6.53
CA SER A 146 -1.91 -18.67 -6.82
C SER A 146 -3.37 -18.72 -7.29
N VAL A 147 -3.73 -19.81 -7.97
CA VAL A 147 -5.13 -20.04 -8.39
C VAL A 147 -6.00 -20.35 -7.18
N GLU A 148 -5.45 -21.04 -6.20
CA GLU A 148 -6.10 -21.42 -4.95
C GLU A 148 -6.48 -20.18 -4.14
N ASP A 149 -5.55 -19.23 -3.99
CA ASP A 149 -5.84 -17.95 -3.31
C ASP A 149 -6.80 -17.09 -4.11
N ALA A 150 -6.77 -17.16 -5.45
CA ALA A 150 -7.73 -16.48 -6.30
C ALA A 150 -9.15 -17.03 -6.11
N GLN A 151 -9.31 -18.35 -5.99
CA GLN A 151 -10.60 -18.96 -5.68
C GLN A 151 -11.09 -18.51 -4.30
N ARG A 152 -10.21 -18.53 -3.30
CA ARG A 152 -10.57 -18.11 -1.94
C ARG A 152 -10.91 -16.62 -1.84
N ALA A 153 -10.29 -15.77 -2.65
CA ALA A 153 -10.65 -14.37 -2.80
C ALA A 153 -12.10 -14.19 -3.29
N VAL A 154 -12.54 -15.01 -4.27
CA VAL A 154 -13.92 -15.02 -4.73
C VAL A 154 -14.87 -15.51 -3.63
N ASP A 155 -14.47 -16.54 -2.88
CA ASP A 155 -15.30 -17.12 -1.80
C ASP A 155 -15.62 -16.11 -0.68
N ILE A 156 -14.69 -15.20 -0.37
CA ILE A 156 -14.92 -14.11 0.59
C ILE A 156 -15.64 -12.89 -0.01
N GLY A 157 -16.02 -12.96 -1.28
CA GLY A 157 -16.79 -11.93 -1.98
C GLY A 157 -15.97 -10.81 -2.60
N ALA A 158 -14.71 -11.04 -2.99
CA ALA A 158 -13.95 -10.06 -3.77
C ALA A 158 -14.54 -9.89 -5.18
N ASP A 159 -14.68 -8.63 -5.61
CA ASP A 159 -15.17 -8.26 -6.94
C ASP A 159 -14.04 -8.28 -7.98
N ALA A 160 -12.80 -8.11 -7.53
CA ALA A 160 -11.61 -8.14 -8.38
C ALA A 160 -10.39 -8.74 -7.68
N ILE A 161 -9.45 -9.23 -8.49
CA ILE A 161 -8.18 -9.77 -8.03
C ILE A 161 -7.06 -9.04 -8.78
N MET A 162 -6.11 -8.48 -8.04
CA MET A 162 -4.91 -7.86 -8.61
C MET A 162 -3.71 -8.78 -8.40
N VAL A 163 -3.36 -9.50 -9.48
CA VAL A 163 -2.17 -10.34 -9.54
C VAL A 163 -0.94 -9.44 -9.48
N SER A 164 -0.19 -9.52 -8.39
CA SER A 164 0.95 -8.65 -8.12
C SER A 164 1.94 -9.36 -7.20
N ASN A 165 3.22 -9.06 -7.37
CA ASN A 165 4.31 -9.50 -6.49
C ASN A 165 5.07 -8.31 -5.90
N GLN A 166 4.39 -7.16 -5.76
CA GLN A 166 4.98 -5.91 -5.27
C GLN A 166 6.28 -5.50 -6.00
N GLY A 167 6.42 -5.82 -7.29
CA GLY A 167 7.59 -5.44 -8.09
C GLY A 167 8.86 -6.25 -7.85
N ALA A 168 8.74 -7.45 -7.26
CA ALA A 168 9.85 -8.33 -6.85
C ALA A 168 10.74 -7.79 -5.70
N ASP A 169 10.28 -6.74 -5.00
CA ASP A 169 10.99 -6.15 -3.86
C ASP A 169 10.78 -6.90 -2.54
N SER A 170 9.72 -7.72 -2.44
CA SER A 170 9.48 -8.62 -1.31
C SER A 170 10.43 -9.81 -1.40
N SER A 171 11.17 -10.11 -0.34
CA SER A 171 12.25 -11.13 -0.27
C SER A 171 11.80 -12.60 -0.44
N MET A 172 10.57 -12.84 -0.87
CA MET A 172 10.15 -14.18 -1.26
C MET A 172 10.78 -14.47 -2.63
N GLY A 173 11.45 -15.61 -2.79
CA GLY A 173 11.91 -16.03 -4.12
C GLY A 173 10.68 -16.21 -5.01
N VAL A 174 10.54 -15.38 -6.05
CA VAL A 174 9.34 -15.39 -6.89
C VAL A 174 9.69 -15.72 -8.33
N GLU A 175 9.14 -16.82 -8.83
CA GLU A 175 9.08 -17.07 -10.26
C GLU A 175 8.13 -16.07 -10.92
N ARG A 176 8.45 -15.65 -12.14
CA ARG A 176 7.54 -14.85 -12.97
C ARG A 176 6.28 -15.68 -13.23
N LEU A 177 5.15 -15.28 -12.64
CA LEU A 177 3.86 -15.87 -12.95
C LEU A 177 3.48 -15.58 -14.41
N SER A 178 3.70 -16.56 -15.28
CA SER A 178 3.07 -16.66 -16.60
C SER A 178 1.72 -17.35 -16.44
N ILE A 179 0.71 -16.66 -15.90
CA ILE A 179 -0.64 -17.22 -15.81
C ILE A 179 -1.39 -16.90 -17.11
N SER A 180 -1.71 -17.93 -17.89
CA SER A 180 -2.68 -17.83 -18.99
C SER A 180 -4.09 -18.06 -18.44
N TRP A 181 -4.90 -17.01 -18.38
CA TRP A 181 -6.28 -17.12 -17.93
C TRP A 181 -7.22 -17.54 -19.08
N PRO A 182 -8.13 -18.51 -18.86
CA PRO A 182 -9.25 -18.74 -19.77
C PRO A 182 -10.08 -17.45 -19.90
N LYS A 183 -10.42 -17.06 -21.15
CA LYS A 183 -11.17 -15.82 -21.45
C LYS A 183 -12.52 -15.71 -20.72
N SER A 184 -13.06 -16.82 -20.20
CA SER A 184 -14.29 -16.85 -19.40
C SER A 184 -14.14 -16.23 -18.01
N LEU A 185 -12.97 -16.37 -17.36
CA LEU A 185 -12.70 -15.79 -16.02
C LEU A 185 -12.39 -14.29 -16.07
N MET A 186 -11.77 -13.80 -17.16
CA MET A 186 -11.43 -12.38 -17.31
C MET A 186 -12.66 -11.46 -17.39
N ARG A 187 -13.82 -11.97 -17.80
CA ARG A 187 -15.05 -11.15 -17.94
C ARG A 187 -15.65 -10.72 -16.61
N SER A 188 -15.28 -11.40 -15.52
CA SER A 188 -15.78 -11.12 -14.17
C SER A 188 -14.86 -10.18 -13.38
N ALA A 189 -13.55 -10.18 -13.67
CA ALA A 189 -12.54 -9.45 -12.90
C ALA A 189 -12.36 -7.97 -13.29
N ILE A 190 -12.98 -7.53 -14.41
CA ILE A 190 -12.93 -6.14 -14.87
C ILE A 190 -14.32 -5.73 -15.36
N ARG A 191 -15.23 -5.49 -14.41
CA ARG A 191 -16.39 -4.62 -14.64
C ARG A 191 -16.31 -3.45 -13.67
N LEU A 192 -15.56 -2.43 -14.06
CA LEU A 192 -15.85 -1.07 -13.65
C LEU A 192 -16.95 -0.58 -14.61
N THR A 193 -18.21 -0.71 -14.20
CA THR A 193 -19.35 -0.05 -14.85
C THR A 193 -19.55 1.33 -14.26
#